data_AF-A0A6I1E6W3-F1
#
_entry.id   AF-A0A6I1E6W3-F1
#
_cell.length_a   1.000
_cell.length_b   1.000
_cell.length_c   1.000
_cell.angle_alpha   90.00
_cell.angle_beta   90.00
_cell.angle_gamma   90.00
#
_symmetry.space_group_name_H-M   'P 1'
#
loop_
_entity.id
_entity.type
_entity.pdbx_description
1 polymer ?
#
loop_
_entity_poly.entity_id
_entity_poly.type
_entity_poly.pdbx_seq_one_letter_code
_entity_poly.pdbx_strand_id
1 'polypeptide(L)'
;MVGHLLIMTSLLANSIGLTGLYFSCSEKLGKLGLAGFLITSFSLSLYIGKLYWSGFIYPMVALEHPEFIEAFGFGPGSDPKDVKLKTVFFSGAFSFVLGHLFLGGALLRAQIFKATPIWFVITGAILVGVWPLLPNIVQMLSVFVSLIYAIGIVWLGFLLIFSSQELQKTLNTE
;
A
#
# COMPACT_ATOMS: atom_id res chain seq x y z
N MET A 1 14.73 -9.05 9.55
CA MET A 1 13.92 -10.23 9.13
C MET A 1 12.50 -10.21 9.68
N VAL A 2 12.28 -10.24 11.00
CA VAL A 2 10.91 -10.25 11.59
C VAL A 2 10.06 -9.05 11.13
N GLY A 3 10.63 -7.84 11.11
CA GLY A 3 9.94 -6.64 10.63
C GLY A 3 9.49 -6.75 9.17
N HIS A 4 10.36 -7.24 8.27
CA HIS A 4 10.00 -7.47 6.87
C HIS A 4 8.86 -8.47 6.71
N LEU A 5 8.89 -9.58 7.45
CA LEU A 5 7.81 -10.58 7.44
C LEU A 5 6.48 -9.96 7.88
N LEU A 6 6.46 -9.22 8.99
CA LEU A 6 5.25 -8.56 9.48
C LEU A 6 4.69 -7.60 8.42
N ILE A 7 5.52 -6.72 7.86
CA ILE A 7 5.06 -5.76 6.84
C ILE A 7 4.56 -6.50 5.59
N MET A 8 5.26 -7.54 5.12
CA MET A 8 4.82 -8.33 3.97
C MET A 8 3.47 -9.00 4.22
N THR A 9 3.27 -9.61 5.40
CA THR A 9 1.97 -10.20 5.76
C THR A 9 0.87 -9.15 5.83
N SER A 10 1.16 -7.95 6.37
CA SER A 10 0.21 -6.84 6.38
C SER A 10 -0.14 -6.36 4.96
N LEU A 11 0.82 -6.29 4.04
CA LEU A 11 0.55 -5.90 2.65
C LEU A 11 -0.26 -6.97 1.89
N LEU A 12 -0.03 -8.25 2.18
CA LEU A 12 -0.85 -9.34 1.64
C LEU A 12 -2.28 -9.27 2.17
N ALA A 13 -2.45 -9.12 3.49
CA ALA A 13 -3.76 -8.93 4.11
C ALA A 13 -4.48 -7.69 3.54
N ASN A 14 -3.75 -6.60 3.35
CA ASN A 14 -4.27 -5.38 2.73
C ASN A 14 -4.73 -5.64 1.29
N SER A 15 -3.96 -6.39 0.49
CA SER A 15 -4.34 -6.74 -0.90
C SER A 15 -5.63 -7.58 -0.95
N ILE A 16 -5.79 -8.51 -0.02
CA ILE A 16 -7.01 -9.32 0.12
C ILE A 16 -8.20 -8.44 0.55
N GLY A 17 -8.01 -7.61 1.58
CA GLY A 17 -9.05 -6.70 2.08
C GLY A 17 -9.48 -5.68 1.02
N LEU A 18 -8.52 -5.14 0.26
CA LEU A 18 -8.75 -4.23 -0.86
C LEU A 18 -9.62 -4.88 -1.96
N THR A 19 -9.36 -6.16 -2.24
CA THR A 19 -10.16 -6.95 -3.17
C THR A 19 -11.60 -7.06 -2.70
N GLY A 20 -11.80 -7.43 -1.43
CA GLY A 20 -13.14 -7.45 -0.82
C GLY A 20 -13.85 -6.10 -0.91
N LEU A 21 -13.15 -5.02 -0.51
CA LEU A 21 -13.66 -3.65 -0.56
C LEU A 21 -14.12 -3.24 -1.97
N TYR A 22 -13.28 -3.50 -3.00
CA TYR A 22 -13.61 -3.16 -4.37
C TYR A 22 -14.83 -3.95 -4.86
N PHE A 23 -14.85 -5.27 -4.68
CA PHE A 23 -15.93 -6.10 -5.20
C PHE A 23 -17.27 -5.82 -4.52
N SER A 24 -17.29 -5.57 -3.20
CA SER A 24 -18.50 -5.19 -2.46
C SER A 24 -19.12 -3.87 -2.93
N CYS A 25 -18.36 -3.03 -3.62
CA CYS A 25 -18.78 -1.68 -4.04
C CYS A 25 -18.63 -1.43 -5.55
N SER A 26 -18.30 -2.47 -6.33
CA SER A 26 -17.78 -2.34 -7.70
C SER A 26 -18.73 -1.61 -8.64
N GLU A 27 -20.04 -1.89 -8.54
CA GLU A 27 -21.08 -1.25 -9.35
C GLU A 27 -21.15 0.26 -9.15
N LYS A 28 -20.98 0.73 -7.90
CA LYS A 28 -21.06 2.16 -7.54
C LYS A 28 -19.74 2.90 -7.78
N LEU A 29 -18.62 2.18 -7.74
CA LEU A 29 -17.29 2.75 -7.91
C LEU A 29 -16.96 3.08 -9.37
N GLY A 30 -17.47 2.30 -10.32
CA GLY A 30 -17.29 2.49 -11.76
C GLY A 30 -15.82 2.46 -12.21
N LYS A 31 -15.53 3.00 -13.40
CA LYS A 31 -14.21 2.93 -14.04
C LYS A 31 -13.08 3.56 -13.21
N LEU A 32 -13.36 4.66 -12.51
CA LEU A 32 -12.36 5.33 -11.67
C LEU A 32 -11.93 4.43 -10.50
N GLY A 33 -12.89 3.77 -9.85
CA GLY A 33 -12.58 2.84 -8.77
C GLY A 33 -11.87 1.59 -9.26
N LEU A 34 -12.21 1.07 -10.44
CA LEU A 34 -11.46 -0.04 -11.06
C LEU A 34 -10.00 0.35 -11.33
N ALA A 35 -9.78 1.52 -11.94
CA ALA A 35 -8.43 2.02 -12.20
C ALA A 35 -7.65 2.19 -10.88
N GLY A 36 -8.27 2.81 -9.86
CA GLY A 36 -7.68 2.96 -8.54
C GLY A 36 -7.34 1.62 -7.88
N PHE A 37 -8.25 0.65 -7.95
CA PHE A 37 -8.05 -0.71 -7.44
C PHE A 37 -6.87 -1.40 -8.12
N LEU A 38 -6.81 -1.40 -9.46
CA LEU A 38 -5.75 -2.05 -10.21
C LEU A 38 -4.37 -1.42 -9.96
N ILE A 39 -4.31 -0.09 -9.97
CA ILE A 39 -3.07 0.66 -9.69
C ILE A 39 -2.61 0.39 -8.25
N THR A 40 -3.54 0.40 -7.29
CA THR A 40 -3.23 0.10 -5.89
C THR A 40 -2.70 -1.32 -5.74
N SER A 41 -3.39 -2.32 -6.28
CA SER A 41 -2.97 -3.72 -6.25
C SER A 41 -1.58 -3.91 -6.87
N PHE A 42 -1.33 -3.33 -8.04
CA PHE A 42 -0.02 -3.33 -8.68
C PHE A 42 1.05 -2.72 -7.79
N SER A 43 0.77 -1.57 -7.18
CA SER A 43 1.73 -0.91 -6.28
C SER A 43 2.06 -1.75 -5.04
N LEU A 44 1.06 -2.42 -4.44
CA LEU A 44 1.25 -3.31 -3.30
C LEU A 44 2.15 -4.49 -3.67
N SER A 45 1.97 -5.06 -4.87
CA SER A 45 2.86 -6.11 -5.40
C SER A 45 4.31 -5.63 -5.54
N LEU A 46 4.52 -4.41 -6.03
CA LEU A 46 5.87 -3.82 -6.12
C LEU A 46 6.50 -3.60 -4.74
N TYR A 47 5.73 -3.14 -3.74
CA TYR A 47 6.20 -3.01 -2.36
C TYR A 47 6.58 -4.34 -1.74
N ILE A 48 5.80 -5.40 -1.96
CA ILE A 48 6.13 -6.76 -1.53
C ILE A 48 7.45 -7.21 -2.16
N GLY A 49 7.65 -7.00 -3.46
CA GLY A 49 8.90 -7.31 -4.15
C GLY A 49 10.10 -6.57 -3.58
N LYS A 50 9.95 -5.27 -3.29
CA LYS A 50 11.00 -4.45 -2.65
C LYS A 50 11.35 -4.95 -1.25
N LEU A 51 10.37 -5.32 -0.44
CA LEU A 51 10.59 -5.88 0.90
C LEU A 51 11.24 -7.26 0.84
N TYR A 52 10.85 -8.07 -0.15
CA TYR A 52 11.47 -9.36 -0.39
C TYR A 52 12.95 -9.22 -0.75
N TRP A 53 13.26 -8.32 -1.70
CA TRP A 53 14.64 -7.97 -2.02
C TRP A 53 15.41 -7.52 -0.77
N SER A 54 14.91 -6.50 -0.08
CA SER A 54 15.59 -5.89 1.07
C SER A 54 15.78 -6.85 2.25
N GLY A 55 14.80 -7.72 2.51
CA GLY A 55 14.79 -8.58 3.69
C GLY A 55 15.50 -9.91 3.51
N PHE A 56 15.53 -10.45 2.28
CA PHE A 56 15.97 -11.83 2.02
C PHE A 56 17.10 -11.91 1.01
N ILE A 57 17.01 -11.22 -0.12
CA ILE A 57 17.99 -11.34 -1.21
C ILE A 57 19.21 -10.45 -0.96
N TYR A 58 18.98 -9.20 -0.57
CA TYR A 58 20.05 -8.23 -0.34
C TYR A 58 21.13 -8.74 0.62
N PRO A 59 20.81 -9.31 1.80
CA PRO A 59 21.85 -9.79 2.72
C PRO A 59 22.74 -10.86 2.11
N MET A 60 22.19 -11.75 1.27
CA MET A 60 22.96 -12.81 0.61
C MET A 60 23.87 -12.22 -0.47
N VAL A 61 23.33 -11.34 -1.32
CA VAL A 61 24.10 -10.67 -2.38
C VAL A 61 25.19 -9.77 -1.80
N ALA A 62 24.91 -9.05 -0.71
CA ALA A 62 25.90 -8.19 -0.07
C ALA A 62 27.07 -8.97 0.56
N LEU A 63 26.84 -10.22 0.96
CA LEU A 63 27.88 -11.10 1.50
C LEU A 63 28.72 -11.74 0.40
N GLU A 64 28.10 -12.20 -0.69
CA GLU A 64 28.79 -12.95 -1.76
C GLU A 64 29.32 -12.07 -2.88
N HIS A 65 28.63 -10.95 -3.17
CA HIS A 65 28.89 -10.05 -4.30
C HIS A 65 28.79 -8.57 -3.91
N PRO A 66 29.62 -8.08 -2.97
CA PRO A 66 29.59 -6.69 -2.51
C PRO A 66 29.79 -5.67 -3.64
N GLU A 67 30.59 -6.00 -4.66
CA GLU A 67 30.84 -5.18 -5.84
C GLU A 67 29.57 -4.89 -6.65
N PHE A 68 28.60 -5.83 -6.66
CA PHE A 68 27.31 -5.63 -7.31
C PHE A 68 26.50 -4.55 -6.59
N ILE A 69 26.49 -4.59 -5.25
CA ILE A 69 25.78 -3.60 -4.43
C ILE A 69 26.43 -2.23 -4.60
N GLU A 70 27.77 -2.16 -4.62
CA GLU A 70 28.49 -0.90 -4.85
C GLU A 70 28.25 -0.34 -6.23
N ALA A 71 28.24 -1.17 -7.29
CA ALA A 71 28.02 -0.72 -8.66
C ALA A 71 26.61 -0.15 -8.87
N PHE A 72 25.58 -0.82 -8.32
CA PHE A 72 24.19 -0.50 -8.66
C PHE A 72 23.38 0.20 -7.57
N GLY A 73 23.84 0.22 -6.31
CA GLY A 73 23.18 0.96 -5.23
C GLY A 73 21.90 0.30 -4.69
N PHE A 74 21.92 -1.02 -4.46
CA PHE A 74 20.75 -1.81 -4.00
C PHE A 74 20.70 -2.10 -2.49
N GLY A 75 21.40 -1.30 -1.69
CA GLY A 75 21.36 -1.36 -0.23
C GLY A 75 19.97 -1.12 0.40
N PRO A 76 19.72 -1.63 1.61
CA PRO A 76 18.53 -1.32 2.39
C PRO A 76 18.48 0.17 2.66
N GLY A 77 17.46 0.84 2.14
CA GLY A 77 17.31 2.28 2.28
C GLY A 77 18.28 3.12 1.44
N SER A 78 19.03 2.52 0.51
CA SER A 78 19.80 3.27 -0.48
C SER A 78 19.01 3.44 -1.78
N ASP A 79 19.28 4.54 -2.48
CA ASP A 79 18.77 4.75 -3.84
C ASP A 79 19.68 4.05 -4.86
N PRO A 80 19.11 3.33 -5.86
CA PRO A 80 19.88 2.83 -7.00
C PRO A 80 20.72 3.93 -7.64
N LYS A 81 21.97 3.67 -8.02
CA LYS A 81 22.82 4.72 -8.64
C LYS A 81 22.35 5.09 -10.05
N ASP A 82 21.84 4.10 -10.78
CA ASP A 82 21.33 4.28 -12.14
C ASP A 82 19.91 4.91 -12.14
N VAL A 83 19.72 5.91 -13.00
CA VAL A 83 18.46 6.70 -13.08
C VAL A 83 17.28 5.86 -13.57
N LYS A 84 17.50 4.92 -14.49
CA LYS A 84 16.42 4.04 -14.98
C LYS A 84 15.97 3.10 -13.87
N LEU A 85 16.92 2.55 -13.11
CA LEU A 85 16.65 1.73 -11.93
C LEU A 85 15.94 2.53 -10.83
N LYS A 86 16.36 3.77 -10.55
CA LYS A 86 15.63 4.66 -9.63
C LYS A 86 14.17 4.81 -10.06
N THR A 87 13.94 5.10 -11.34
CA THR A 87 12.58 5.30 -11.87
C THR A 87 11.69 4.09 -11.62
N VAL A 88 12.19 2.88 -11.92
CA VAL A 88 11.47 1.63 -11.64
C VAL A 88 11.24 1.46 -10.14
N PHE A 89 12.25 1.74 -9.31
CA PHE A 89 12.17 1.57 -7.87
C PHE A 89 11.16 2.52 -7.19
N PHE A 90 11.05 3.76 -7.68
CA PHE A 90 10.08 4.75 -7.17
C PHE A 90 8.69 4.64 -7.83
N SER A 91 8.56 3.91 -8.94
CA SER A 91 7.27 3.70 -9.60
C SER A 91 6.22 3.07 -8.68
N GLY A 92 6.64 2.21 -7.75
CA GLY A 92 5.77 1.61 -6.74
C GLY A 92 5.18 2.64 -5.78
N ALA A 93 6.00 3.57 -5.28
CA ALA A 93 5.55 4.64 -4.39
C ALA A 93 4.59 5.61 -5.11
N PHE A 94 4.91 5.98 -6.35
CA PHE A 94 4.07 6.84 -7.16
C PHE A 94 2.72 6.19 -7.49
N SER A 95 2.75 4.93 -7.92
CA SER A 95 1.54 4.14 -8.18
C SER A 95 0.71 3.96 -6.91
N PHE A 96 1.34 3.80 -5.76
CA PHE A 96 0.66 3.68 -4.47
C PHE A 96 -0.17 4.93 -4.15
N VAL A 97 0.42 6.13 -4.31
CA VAL A 97 -0.31 7.39 -4.11
C VAL A 97 -1.46 7.53 -5.11
N LEU A 98 -1.18 7.33 -6.41
CA LEU A 98 -2.19 7.49 -7.45
C LEU A 98 -3.35 6.50 -7.31
N GLY A 99 -3.04 5.24 -7.01
CA GLY A 99 -4.03 4.20 -6.81
C GLY A 99 -4.98 4.55 -5.67
N HIS A 100 -4.44 4.97 -4.53
CA HIS A 100 -5.26 5.36 -3.37
C HIS A 100 -6.01 6.67 -3.60
N LEU A 101 -5.48 7.62 -4.36
CA LEU A 101 -6.22 8.83 -4.75
C LEU A 101 -7.43 8.49 -5.63
N PHE A 102 -7.25 7.63 -6.63
CA PHE A 102 -8.34 7.25 -7.53
C PHE A 102 -9.37 6.39 -6.81
N LEU A 103 -8.94 5.39 -6.05
CA LEU A 103 -9.84 4.52 -5.31
C LEU A 103 -10.54 5.28 -4.19
N GLY A 104 -9.80 6.06 -3.40
CA GLY A 104 -10.35 6.90 -2.34
C GLY A 104 -11.31 7.97 -2.87
N GLY A 105 -10.95 8.63 -3.97
CA GLY A 105 -11.85 9.56 -4.66
C GLY A 105 -13.13 8.90 -5.16
N ALA A 106 -13.03 7.68 -5.71
CA ALA A 106 -14.20 6.91 -6.11
C ALA A 106 -15.07 6.50 -4.91
N LEU A 107 -14.47 6.10 -3.79
CA LEU A 107 -15.18 5.77 -2.54
C LEU A 107 -15.89 6.98 -1.94
N LEU A 108 -15.22 8.14 -1.89
CA LEU A 108 -15.81 9.40 -1.42
C LEU A 108 -16.99 9.82 -2.30
N ARG A 109 -16.84 9.71 -3.62
CA ARG A 109 -17.90 10.00 -4.59
C ARG A 109 -19.09 9.06 -4.45
N ALA A 110 -18.83 7.77 -4.19
CA ALA A 110 -19.88 6.76 -4.05
C ALA A 110 -20.65 6.85 -2.72
N GLN A 111 -20.11 7.58 -1.72
CA GLN A 111 -20.74 7.84 -0.42
C GLN A 111 -21.21 6.57 0.33
N ILE A 112 -20.51 5.46 0.11
CA ILE A 112 -20.86 4.15 0.70
C ILE A 112 -20.40 4.07 2.17
N PHE A 113 -19.22 4.63 2.45
CA PHE A 113 -18.62 4.65 3.78
C PHE A 113 -18.51 6.08 4.30
N LYS A 114 -18.29 6.21 5.62
CA LYS A 114 -17.93 7.49 6.23
C LYS A 114 -16.67 8.04 5.56
N ALA A 115 -16.64 9.35 5.30
CA ALA A 115 -15.52 10.00 4.61
C ALA A 115 -14.22 9.94 5.42
N THR A 116 -14.30 9.99 6.76
CA THR A 116 -13.14 10.04 7.66
C THR A 116 -12.11 8.92 7.41
N PRO A 117 -12.46 7.62 7.47
CA PRO A 117 -11.49 6.56 7.22
C PRO A 117 -10.91 6.60 5.80
N ILE A 118 -11.68 7.06 4.80
CA ILE A 118 -11.17 7.21 3.43
C ILE A 118 -10.10 8.29 3.37
N TRP A 119 -10.31 9.43 4.05
CA TRP A 119 -9.29 10.48 4.15
C TRP A 119 -8.02 10.01 4.87
N PHE A 120 -8.14 9.18 5.92
CA PHE A 120 -6.98 8.56 6.56
C PHE A 120 -6.19 7.68 5.59
N VAL A 121 -6.88 6.88 4.77
CA VAL A 121 -6.22 6.07 3.73
C VAL A 121 -5.52 6.95 2.69
N ILE A 122 -6.20 7.98 2.16
CA ILE A 122 -5.62 8.87 1.14
C ILE A 122 -4.40 9.62 1.70
N THR A 123 -4.56 10.28 2.84
CA THR A 123 -3.48 11.08 3.45
C THR A 123 -2.32 10.19 3.90
N GLY A 124 -2.61 9.06 4.53
CA GLY A 124 -1.60 8.06 4.87
C GLY A 124 -0.88 7.53 3.63
N ALA A 125 -1.60 7.30 2.53
CA ALA A 125 -0.99 6.82 1.29
C ALA A 125 -0.05 7.86 0.67
N ILE A 126 -0.43 9.13 0.67
CA ILE A 126 0.43 10.25 0.25
C ILE A 126 1.69 10.28 1.12
N LEU A 127 1.55 10.23 2.44
CA LEU A 127 2.69 10.28 3.35
C LEU A 127 3.65 9.09 3.13
N VAL A 128 3.12 7.87 3.00
CA VAL A 128 3.91 6.66 2.71
C VAL A 128 4.58 6.73 1.34
N GLY A 129 3.91 7.26 0.33
CA GLY A 129 4.47 7.38 -1.02
C GLY A 129 5.51 8.48 -1.16
N VAL A 130 5.39 9.57 -0.40
CA VAL A 130 6.37 10.68 -0.38
C VAL A 130 7.55 10.36 0.54
N TRP A 131 7.36 9.51 1.55
CA TRP A 131 8.39 9.15 2.54
C TRP A 131 9.77 8.78 1.97
N PRO A 132 9.89 7.99 0.88
CA PRO A 132 11.18 7.69 0.25
C PRO A 132 11.94 8.91 -0.27
N LEU A 133 11.26 10.04 -0.50
CA LEU A 133 11.85 11.28 -1.00
C LEU A 133 12.30 12.23 0.13
N LEU A 134 12.01 11.88 1.38
CA LEU A 134 12.32 12.72 2.53
C LEU A 134 13.76 12.49 3.01
N PRO A 135 14.39 13.46 3.71
CA PRO A 135 15.72 13.29 4.27
C PRO A 135 15.81 12.11 5.24
N ASN A 136 16.98 11.47 5.34
CA ASN A 136 17.21 10.26 6.16
C ASN A 136 16.70 10.39 7.62
N ILE A 137 16.82 11.57 8.22
CA ILE A 137 16.34 11.84 9.60
C ILE A 137 14.82 11.65 9.72
N VAL A 138 14.07 12.02 8.68
CA VAL A 138 12.61 11.85 8.61
C VAL A 138 12.26 10.42 8.21
N GLN A 139 13.11 9.76 7.43
CA GLN A 139 12.89 8.37 7.07
C GLN A 139 12.86 7.44 8.31
N MET A 140 13.60 7.78 9.37
CA MET A 140 13.55 7.07 10.66
C MET A 140 12.16 7.10 11.34
N LEU A 141 11.27 8.02 10.94
CA LEU A 141 9.89 8.12 11.45
C LEU A 141 8.88 7.25 10.66
N SER A 142 9.35 6.26 9.91
CA SER A 142 8.54 5.39 9.04
C SER A 142 7.30 4.79 9.72
N VAL A 143 7.42 4.43 11.00
CA VAL A 143 6.31 3.89 11.80
C VAL A 143 5.16 4.88 11.88
N PHE A 144 5.44 6.14 12.24
CA PHE A 144 4.42 7.18 12.37
C PHE A 144 3.76 7.52 11.03
N VAL A 145 4.55 7.51 9.96
CA VAL A 145 4.06 7.74 8.59
C VAL A 145 3.06 6.66 8.17
N SER A 146 3.37 5.40 8.45
CA SER A 146 2.49 4.27 8.12
C SER A 146 1.26 4.14 9.02
N LEU A 147 1.29 4.73 10.22
CA LEU A 147 0.22 4.58 11.20
C LEU A 147 -1.10 5.20 10.72
N ILE A 148 -1.05 6.38 10.09
CA ILE A 148 -2.24 7.07 9.56
C ILE A 148 -2.92 6.19 8.50
N TYR A 149 -2.12 5.62 7.61
CA TYR A 149 -2.61 4.69 6.59
C TYR A 149 -3.24 3.44 7.22
N ALA A 150 -2.55 2.82 8.17
CA ALA A 150 -3.00 1.61 8.84
C ALA A 150 -4.33 1.82 9.58
N ILE A 151 -4.48 2.95 10.29
CA ILE A 151 -5.74 3.33 10.95
C ILE A 151 -6.88 3.41 9.93
N GLY A 152 -6.65 4.06 8.79
CA GLY A 152 -7.65 4.18 7.73
C GLY A 152 -8.09 2.82 7.18
N ILE A 153 -7.12 1.95 6.86
CA ILE A 153 -7.40 0.61 6.31
C ILE A 153 -8.15 -0.27 7.31
N VAL A 154 -7.69 -0.32 8.57
CA VAL A 154 -8.34 -1.11 9.62
C VAL A 154 -9.77 -0.62 9.83
N TRP A 155 -9.99 0.70 9.85
CA TRP A 155 -11.31 1.28 10.02
C TRP A 155 -12.24 0.97 8.83
N LEU A 156 -11.77 1.09 7.59
CA LEU A 156 -12.54 0.66 6.42
C LEU A 156 -12.87 -0.83 6.48
N GLY A 157 -11.92 -1.67 6.90
CA GLY A 157 -12.13 -3.10 7.09
C GLY A 157 -13.24 -3.40 8.11
N PHE A 158 -13.23 -2.71 9.25
CA PHE A 158 -14.32 -2.82 10.23
C PHE A 158 -15.67 -2.42 9.63
N LEU A 159 -15.76 -1.27 8.95
CA LEU A 159 -17.01 -0.82 8.33
C LEU A 159 -17.55 -1.82 7.30
N LEU A 160 -16.66 -2.41 6.49
CA LEU A 160 -17.03 -3.43 5.51
C LEU A 160 -17.64 -4.67 6.17
N ILE A 161 -17.02 -5.18 7.23
CA ILE A 161 -17.51 -6.36 7.96
C ILE A 161 -18.88 -6.06 8.58
N PHE A 162 -19.06 -4.94 9.26
CA PHE A 162 -20.33 -4.57 9.87
C PHE A 162 -21.45 -4.42 8.84
N SER A 163 -21.19 -3.74 7.72
CA SER A 163 -22.18 -3.61 6.65
C SER A 163 -22.61 -4.96 6.05
N SER A 164 -21.68 -5.92 5.96
CA SER A 164 -21.96 -7.26 5.44
C SER A 164 -22.83 -8.08 6.39
N GLN A 165 -22.62 -7.93 7.70
CA GLN A 165 -23.42 -8.62 8.72
C GLN A 165 -24.86 -8.10 8.81
N GLU A 166 -25.07 -6.79 8.67
CA GLU A 166 -26.41 -6.20 8.66
C GLU A 166 -27.24 -6.71 7.48
N LEU A 167 -26.65 -6.76 6.28
CA LEU A 167 -27.29 -7.32 5.09
C LEU A 167 -27.66 -8.80 5.25
N GLN A 168 -26.81 -9.60 5.88
CA GLN A 168 -27.11 -11.02 6.13
C GLN A 168 -28.24 -11.21 7.14
N LYS A 169 -28.33 -10.34 8.17
CA LYS A 169 -29.42 -10.41 9.14
C LYS A 169 -30.78 -10.12 8.49
N THR A 170 -30.87 -9.12 7.62
CA THR A 170 -32.13 -8.78 6.94
C THR A 170 -32.62 -9.91 6.03
N LEU A 171 -31.71 -10.61 5.35
CA LEU A 171 -32.07 -11.72 4.47
C LEU A 171 -32.52 -12.98 5.22
N ASN A 172 -32.11 -13.17 6.47
CA ASN A 172 -32.50 -14.34 7.28
C ASN A 172 -33.79 -14.12 8.09
N THR A 173 -34.33 -12.90 8.07
CA THR A 173 -35.60 -12.55 8.74
C THR A 173 -36.80 -12.50 7.80
N GLU A 174 -36.57 -12.66 6.49
CA GLU A 174 -37.60 -12.85 5.45
C GLU A 174 -37.75 -14.33 5.10
#